data_AF-A0AA39Q8J7-F1
#
_entry.id   AF-A0AA39Q8J7-F1
#
_cell.length_a   1.000
_cell.length_b   1.000
_cell.length_c   1.000
_cell.angle_alpha   90.00
_cell.angle_beta   90.00
_cell.angle_gamma   90.00
#
_symmetry.space_group_name_H-M   'P 1'
#
loop_
_entity.id
_entity.type
_entity.pdbx_description
1 polymer ?
#
loop_
_entity_poly.entity_id
_entity_poly.type
_entity_poly.pdbx_seq_one_letter_code
_entity_poly.pdbx_strand_id
1 'polypeptide(L)'
;MFTRPATWEYLEKELGPLTWKSYNQGRYFSVLSKAKQRGIKLYTGAFQKPAPLFGLGDNFKNHLALLELWMTRDQLFDHINEACYLADVFEFIASFPGMADFTGYQLLLNLGYTELLQFSGMDFVVPGLGAQSGLVKLFGGSLKKARAKVPGIEVDIIVWMMKHQNQHFQRLGLQIPVLGPDNLPMELADVEHAICEVDKYLRMSHPSLKGLHDRTHNKRGSFKPSSVCPAKPTLPKAWSHPARKVVRVRAERPQINKRYTVSYIGDVVKDKNGKVLYKVFWENYRDDQATWEPEEELKKDAPLKVEEFLESRRHRH
;
A
#
# COMPACT_ATOMS: atom_id res chain seq x y z
N MET A 1 5.28 5.65 6.38
CA MET A 1 5.98 4.34 6.29
C MET A 1 6.06 3.61 7.63
N PHE A 2 6.47 4.28 8.71
CA PHE A 2 6.40 3.73 10.07
C PHE A 2 5.02 4.02 10.68
N THR A 3 4.16 3.02 10.81
CA THR A 3 2.78 3.17 11.34
C THR A 3 2.71 3.02 12.87
N ARG A 4 3.85 2.86 13.55
CA ARG A 4 3.94 2.77 15.00
C ARG A 4 4.24 4.16 15.58
N PRO A 5 3.35 4.77 16.39
CA PRO A 5 3.60 6.10 16.98
C PRO A 5 4.90 6.16 17.78
N ALA A 6 5.20 5.14 18.59
CA ALA A 6 6.44 5.05 19.36
C ALA A 6 7.72 5.08 18.50
N THR A 7 7.65 4.70 17.22
CA THR A 7 8.80 4.82 16.30
C THR A 7 8.99 6.26 15.85
N TRP A 8 7.89 6.99 15.60
CA TRP A 8 7.93 8.43 15.31
C TRP A 8 8.49 9.21 16.52
N GLU A 9 7.95 9.00 17.71
CA GLU A 9 8.38 9.66 18.95
C GLU A 9 9.86 9.41 19.24
N TYR A 10 10.35 8.19 19.00
CA TYR A 10 11.77 7.87 19.17
C TYR A 10 12.67 8.62 18.18
N LEU A 11 12.26 8.70 16.91
CA LEU A 11 13.00 9.46 15.90
C LEU A 11 13.03 10.95 16.26
N GLU A 12 11.89 11.51 16.64
CA GLU A 12 11.76 12.94 16.98
C GLU A 12 12.59 13.31 18.22
N LYS A 13 12.63 12.43 19.23
CA LYS A 13 13.50 12.60 20.40
C LYS A 13 14.99 12.64 20.05
N GLU A 14 15.45 11.79 19.13
CA GLU A 14 16.88 11.63 18.81
C GLU A 14 17.35 12.61 17.72
N LEU A 15 16.46 13.09 16.87
CA LEU A 15 16.78 13.89 15.69
C LEU A 15 16.19 15.30 15.73
N GLY A 16 15.29 15.59 16.66
CA GLY A 16 14.47 16.80 16.68
C GLY A 16 13.27 16.70 15.72
N PRO A 17 12.61 17.83 15.40
CA PRO A 17 11.48 17.86 14.48
C PRO A 17 11.79 17.18 13.15
N LEU A 18 10.95 16.22 12.77
CA LEU A 18 11.14 15.41 11.57
C LEU A 18 10.64 16.18 10.34
N THR A 19 11.54 16.94 9.71
CA THR A 19 11.25 17.68 8.48
C THR A 19 12.15 17.22 7.35
N TRP A 20 11.70 17.40 6.10
CA TRP A 20 12.55 17.12 4.94
C TRP A 20 13.79 18.03 4.90
N LYS A 21 13.65 19.30 5.29
CA LYS A 21 14.76 20.26 5.34
C LYS A 21 15.91 19.82 6.23
N SER A 22 15.61 19.14 7.34
CA SER A 22 16.59 18.63 8.31
C SER A 22 16.92 17.14 8.12
N TYR A 23 16.37 16.52 7.07
CA TYR A 23 16.52 15.08 6.84
C TYR A 23 17.95 14.71 6.46
N ASN A 24 18.46 13.62 7.05
CA ASN A 24 19.75 13.04 6.71
C ASN A 24 19.70 11.51 6.85
N GLN A 25 19.87 10.80 5.74
CA GLN A 25 19.76 9.34 5.67
C GLN A 25 20.60 8.61 6.73
N GLY A 26 21.89 8.96 6.81
CA GLY A 26 22.86 8.30 7.69
C GLY A 26 22.49 8.44 9.16
N ARG A 27 21.99 9.62 9.57
CA ARG A 27 21.50 9.85 10.94
C ARG A 27 20.28 8.99 11.25
N TYR A 28 19.29 8.94 10.35
CA TYR A 28 18.11 8.09 10.51
C TYR A 28 18.49 6.60 10.58
N PHE A 29 19.41 6.15 9.72
CA PHE A 29 19.90 4.77 9.74
C PHE A 29 20.54 4.44 11.09
N SER A 30 21.42 5.31 11.59
CA SER A 30 22.08 5.12 12.89
C SER A 30 21.07 5.01 14.03
N VAL A 31 20.10 5.92 14.11
CA VAL A 31 19.08 5.95 15.16
C VAL A 31 18.21 4.69 15.12
N LEU A 32 17.70 4.31 13.95
CA LEU A 32 16.85 3.12 13.80
C LEU A 32 17.61 1.82 14.01
N SER A 33 18.88 1.73 13.59
CA SER A 33 19.75 0.60 13.90
C SER A 33 19.96 0.46 15.41
N LYS A 34 20.24 1.55 16.14
CA LYS A 34 20.38 1.54 17.60
C LYS A 34 19.09 1.10 18.29
N ALA A 35 17.94 1.59 17.84
CA ALA A 35 16.64 1.17 18.35
C ALA A 35 16.41 -0.34 18.17
N LYS A 36 16.69 -0.86 16.96
CA LYS A 36 16.59 -2.29 16.65
C LYS A 36 17.53 -3.12 17.52
N GLN A 37 18.78 -2.70 17.70
CA GLN A 37 19.77 -3.38 18.56
C GLN A 37 19.32 -3.44 20.03
N ARG A 38 18.59 -2.41 20.51
CA ARG A 38 17.97 -2.37 21.84
C ARG A 38 16.66 -3.18 21.94
N GLY A 39 16.28 -3.93 20.91
CA GLY A 39 15.04 -4.72 20.89
C GLY A 39 13.76 -3.90 20.68
N ILE A 40 13.86 -2.62 20.31
CA ILE A 40 12.69 -1.77 20.05
C ILE A 40 12.09 -2.16 18.69
N LYS A 41 10.82 -2.59 18.70
CA LYS A 41 10.09 -2.93 17.47
C LYS A 41 9.81 -1.68 16.63
N LEU A 42 10.32 -1.60 15.41
CA LEU A 42 10.11 -0.41 14.56
C LEU A 42 8.75 -0.36 13.84
N TYR A 43 8.04 -1.49 13.80
CA TYR A 43 6.79 -1.65 13.06
C TYR A 43 5.72 -2.29 13.92
N THR A 44 4.47 -2.04 13.55
CA THR A 44 3.32 -2.78 14.05
C THR A 44 3.18 -4.12 13.30
N GLY A 45 2.52 -5.10 13.92
CA GLY A 45 2.12 -6.33 13.24
C GLY A 45 0.91 -6.16 12.28
N ALA A 46 0.30 -4.97 12.28
CA ALA A 46 -0.73 -4.55 11.35
C ALA A 46 -0.16 -3.44 10.44
N PHE A 47 -0.75 -3.24 9.26
CA PHE A 47 -0.34 -2.21 8.29
C PHE A 47 1.14 -2.28 7.86
N GLN A 48 1.72 -3.50 7.87
CA GLN A 48 3.07 -3.71 7.39
C GLN A 48 3.16 -3.38 5.91
N LYS A 49 4.06 -2.47 5.57
CA LYS A 49 4.42 -2.17 4.19
C LYS A 49 5.62 -3.04 3.83
N PRO A 50 5.53 -3.89 2.80
CA PRO A 50 6.70 -4.58 2.27
C PRO A 50 7.72 -3.52 1.87
N ALA A 51 8.94 -3.65 2.39
CA ALA A 51 10.00 -2.76 1.97
C ALA A 51 10.38 -3.09 0.52
N PRO A 52 10.72 -2.09 -0.30
CA PRO A 52 11.32 -2.35 -1.59
C PRO A 52 12.64 -3.11 -1.42
N LEU A 53 13.01 -3.92 -2.40
CA LEU A 53 14.24 -4.68 -2.39
C LEU A 53 15.37 -3.84 -3.00
N PHE A 54 15.87 -2.85 -2.26
CA PHE A 54 17.02 -2.03 -2.68
C PHE A 54 18.36 -2.53 -2.11
N GLY A 55 18.40 -3.78 -1.62
CA GLY A 55 19.64 -4.39 -1.13
C GLY A 55 20.23 -3.81 0.17
N LEU A 56 19.56 -2.89 0.88
CA LEU A 56 20.12 -2.22 2.07
C LEU A 56 20.10 -3.06 3.37
N GLY A 57 19.76 -4.35 3.28
CA GLY A 57 19.76 -5.32 4.38
C GLY A 57 18.63 -5.19 5.40
N ASP A 58 18.30 -3.97 5.83
CA ASP A 58 17.20 -3.69 6.78
C ASP A 58 16.01 -3.04 6.07
N ASN A 59 14.79 -3.52 6.35
CA ASN A 59 13.55 -2.96 5.80
C ASN A 59 13.38 -1.45 6.01
N PHE A 60 13.83 -0.92 7.17
CA PHE A 60 13.72 0.53 7.43
C PHE A 60 14.68 1.35 6.55
N LYS A 61 15.82 0.78 6.15
CA LYS A 61 16.75 1.45 5.24
C LYS A 61 16.16 1.51 3.84
N ASN A 62 15.61 0.39 3.37
CA ASN A 62 14.90 0.30 2.10
C ASN A 62 13.68 1.26 2.04
N HIS A 63 12.89 1.35 3.10
CA HIS A 63 11.79 2.33 3.18
C HIS A 63 12.30 3.78 3.08
N LEU A 64 13.34 4.13 3.83
CA LEU A 64 13.90 5.48 3.80
C LEU A 64 14.54 5.82 2.44
N ALA A 65 15.17 4.87 1.78
CA ALA A 65 15.67 5.05 0.41
C ALA A 65 14.54 5.31 -0.59
N LEU A 66 13.38 4.64 -0.45
CA LEU A 66 12.20 4.94 -1.26
C LEU A 66 11.63 6.34 -0.96
N LEU A 67 11.65 6.77 0.31
CA LEU A 67 11.28 8.13 0.65
C LEU A 67 12.22 9.15 -0.03
N GLU A 68 13.54 8.96 0.04
CA GLU A 68 14.48 9.86 -0.63
C GLU A 68 14.28 9.90 -2.14
N LEU A 69 14.06 8.75 -2.76
CA LEU A 69 13.76 8.64 -4.18
C LEU A 69 12.55 9.50 -4.57
N TRP A 70 11.44 9.38 -3.84
CA TRP A 70 10.24 10.20 -4.03
C TRP A 70 10.47 11.69 -3.81
N MET A 71 11.31 12.04 -2.84
CA MET A 71 11.52 13.43 -2.44
C MET A 71 12.58 14.15 -3.28
N THR A 72 13.45 13.42 -3.99
CA THR A 72 14.58 13.99 -4.74
C THR A 72 14.50 13.77 -6.25
N ARG A 73 14.12 12.57 -6.71
CA ARG A 73 14.19 12.20 -8.13
C ARG A 73 12.83 12.16 -8.78
N ASP A 74 11.89 11.43 -8.18
CA ASP A 74 10.58 11.22 -8.78
C ASP A 74 9.55 12.30 -8.43
N GLN A 75 9.94 13.27 -7.58
CA GLN A 75 9.16 14.46 -7.25
C GLN A 75 7.69 14.15 -6.95
N LEU A 76 7.45 13.37 -5.89
CA LEU A 76 6.10 12.97 -5.48
C LEU A 76 5.16 14.18 -5.28
N PHE A 77 5.67 15.31 -4.80
CA PHE A 77 4.84 16.51 -4.63
C PHE A 77 4.36 17.10 -5.95
N ASP A 78 5.21 17.09 -6.98
CA ASP A 78 4.84 17.63 -8.30
C ASP A 78 3.73 16.75 -8.91
N HIS A 79 3.88 15.43 -8.81
CA HIS A 79 2.82 14.49 -9.21
C HIS A 79 1.52 14.67 -8.42
N ILE A 80 1.59 14.98 -7.12
CA ILE A 80 0.40 15.27 -6.30
C ILE A 80 -0.26 16.57 -6.74
N ASN A 81 0.53 17.61 -6.98
CA ASN A 81 0.04 18.95 -7.35
C ASN A 81 -0.58 18.98 -8.75
N GLU A 82 -0.05 18.18 -9.67
CA GLU A 82 -0.53 18.09 -11.06
C GLU A 82 -1.68 17.09 -11.23
N ALA A 83 -1.94 16.25 -10.23
CA ALA A 83 -2.98 15.21 -10.31
C ALA A 83 -4.39 15.81 -10.45
N CYS A 84 -5.10 15.38 -11.48
CA CYS A 84 -6.51 15.71 -11.67
C CYS A 84 -7.41 14.78 -10.85
N TYR A 85 -6.97 13.53 -10.68
CA TYR A 85 -7.68 12.47 -9.98
C TYR A 85 -6.80 11.82 -8.92
N LEU A 86 -7.43 11.34 -7.84
CA LEU A 86 -6.73 10.57 -6.82
C LEU A 86 -6.14 9.26 -7.39
N ALA A 87 -6.71 8.76 -8.48
CA ALA A 87 -6.19 7.63 -9.26
C ALA A 87 -4.78 7.90 -9.83
N ASP A 88 -4.47 9.14 -10.24
CA ASP A 88 -3.20 9.50 -10.85
C ASP A 88 -2.07 9.39 -9.81
N VAL A 89 -2.32 9.89 -8.59
CA VAL A 89 -1.40 9.75 -7.45
C VAL A 89 -1.24 8.28 -7.06
N PHE A 90 -2.31 7.51 -7.10
CA PHE A 90 -2.25 6.08 -6.80
C PHE A 90 -1.39 5.32 -7.82
N GLU A 91 -1.57 5.55 -9.12
CA GLU A 91 -0.76 4.93 -10.18
C GLU A 91 0.72 5.21 -9.99
N PHE A 92 1.06 6.48 -9.71
CA PHE A 92 2.41 6.88 -9.38
C PHE A 92 2.96 6.07 -8.21
N ILE A 93 2.30 6.08 -7.05
CA ILE A 93 2.76 5.37 -5.86
C ILE A 93 2.86 3.86 -6.12
N ALA A 94 1.87 3.28 -6.79
CA ALA A 94 1.77 1.84 -7.02
C ALA A 94 2.77 1.32 -8.05
N SER A 95 3.39 2.21 -8.84
CA SER A 95 4.44 1.86 -9.79
C SER A 95 5.75 1.43 -9.12
N PHE A 96 5.94 1.76 -7.84
CA PHE A 96 7.18 1.47 -7.10
C PHE A 96 7.18 0.06 -6.47
N PRO A 97 8.35 -0.59 -6.36
CA PRO A 97 8.51 -1.85 -5.62
C PRO A 97 8.00 -1.75 -4.18
N GLY A 98 7.35 -2.81 -3.69
CA GLY A 98 6.75 -2.83 -2.35
C GLY A 98 5.46 -2.03 -2.20
N MET A 99 5.06 -1.22 -3.19
CA MET A 99 3.87 -0.36 -3.17
C MET A 99 2.70 -0.89 -4.02
N ALA A 100 2.60 -2.21 -4.22
CA ALA A 100 1.45 -2.82 -4.90
C ALA A 100 0.10 -2.38 -4.30
N ASP A 101 -0.99 -2.60 -5.03
CA ASP A 101 -2.36 -2.11 -4.80
C ASP A 101 -2.73 -1.83 -3.35
N PHE A 102 -2.65 -2.86 -2.50
CA PHE A 102 -2.97 -2.72 -1.08
C PHE A 102 -2.06 -1.74 -0.36
N THR A 103 -0.73 -1.88 -0.48
CA THR A 103 0.22 -1.03 0.23
C THR A 103 0.16 0.42 -0.25
N GLY A 104 0.06 0.62 -1.57
CA GLY A 104 -0.07 1.92 -2.22
C GLY A 104 -1.36 2.62 -1.78
N TYR A 105 -2.50 1.93 -1.83
CA TYR A 105 -3.78 2.50 -1.39
C TYR A 105 -3.78 2.85 0.10
N GLN A 106 -3.20 1.98 0.95
CA GLN A 106 -3.07 2.28 2.37
C GLN A 106 -2.12 3.45 2.65
N LEU A 107 -1.12 3.71 1.81
CA LEU A 107 -0.31 4.93 1.93
C LEU A 107 -1.13 6.15 1.50
N LEU A 108 -1.87 6.06 0.40
CA LEU A 108 -2.72 7.10 -0.12
C LEU A 108 -3.77 7.56 0.91
N LEU A 109 -4.44 6.62 1.58
CA LEU A 109 -5.37 6.92 2.68
C LEU A 109 -4.69 7.68 3.83
N ASN A 110 -3.46 7.28 4.20
CA ASN A 110 -2.70 7.99 5.24
C ASN A 110 -2.31 9.40 4.81
N LEU A 111 -1.96 9.60 3.54
CA LEU A 111 -1.68 10.93 2.99
C LEU A 111 -2.95 11.80 2.98
N GLY A 112 -4.13 11.19 2.82
CA GLY A 112 -5.43 11.85 2.96
C GLY A 112 -5.75 12.39 4.36
N TYR A 113 -4.94 12.05 5.38
CA TYR A 113 -4.99 12.70 6.70
C TYR A 113 -4.16 14.00 6.77
N THR A 114 -3.37 14.30 5.74
CA THR A 114 -2.49 15.46 5.66
C THR A 114 -3.01 16.47 4.66
N GLU A 115 -2.52 17.70 4.73
CA GLU A 115 -2.89 18.78 3.79
C GLU A 115 -2.39 18.54 2.36
N LEU A 116 -1.55 17.52 2.14
CA LEU A 116 -0.99 17.16 0.84
C LEU A 116 -2.04 16.62 -0.13
N LEU A 117 -3.05 15.89 0.36
CA LEU A 117 -4.09 15.31 -0.48
C LEU A 117 -5.46 15.88 -0.14
N GLN A 118 -5.97 16.69 -1.06
CA GLN A 118 -7.24 17.39 -0.93
C GLN A 118 -8.34 16.80 -1.84
N PHE A 119 -8.31 15.49 -2.02
CA PHE A 119 -9.32 14.70 -2.74
C PHE A 119 -10.44 14.22 -1.81
N SER A 120 -11.64 14.03 -2.36
CA SER A 120 -12.76 13.47 -1.62
C SER A 120 -12.51 12.00 -1.30
N GLY A 121 -13.03 11.49 -0.17
CA GLY A 121 -13.03 10.04 0.07
C GLY A 121 -13.98 9.26 -0.84
N MET A 122 -14.72 9.98 -1.70
CA MET A 122 -15.58 9.44 -2.75
C MET A 122 -14.88 9.32 -4.12
N ASP A 123 -13.62 9.74 -4.24
CA ASP A 123 -12.95 9.85 -5.55
C ASP A 123 -12.42 8.51 -6.06
N PHE A 124 -11.93 7.66 -5.16
CA PHE A 124 -11.15 6.50 -5.55
C PHE A 124 -11.09 5.42 -4.46
N VAL A 125 -11.13 4.15 -4.87
CA VAL A 125 -11.01 2.99 -3.97
C VAL A 125 -10.30 1.84 -4.66
N VAL A 126 -9.49 1.11 -3.89
CA VAL A 126 -8.82 -0.11 -4.33
C VAL A 126 -9.27 -1.26 -3.44
N PRO A 127 -10.05 -2.24 -3.96
CA PRO A 127 -10.53 -3.36 -3.17
C PRO A 127 -9.35 -4.23 -2.73
N GLY A 128 -9.05 -4.25 -1.44
CA GLY A 128 -8.02 -5.11 -0.88
C GLY A 128 -8.43 -6.58 -0.94
N LEU A 129 -7.47 -7.50 -0.78
CA LEU A 129 -7.72 -8.94 -0.83
C LEU A 129 -8.80 -9.41 0.16
N GLY A 130 -8.94 -8.71 1.30
CA GLY A 130 -9.99 -8.97 2.28
C GLY A 130 -11.37 -8.57 1.75
N ALA A 131 -11.51 -7.35 1.22
CA ALA A 131 -12.77 -6.90 0.62
C ALA A 131 -13.16 -7.75 -0.60
N GLN A 132 -12.22 -8.07 -1.49
CA GLN A 132 -12.48 -8.97 -2.62
C GLN A 132 -12.99 -10.34 -2.16
N SER A 133 -12.37 -10.91 -1.13
CA SER A 133 -12.82 -12.17 -0.51
C SER A 133 -14.20 -12.02 0.15
N GLY A 134 -14.45 -10.89 0.82
CA GLY A 134 -15.73 -10.57 1.45
C GLY A 134 -16.86 -10.47 0.45
N LEU A 135 -16.64 -9.79 -0.69
CA LEU A 135 -17.60 -9.74 -1.79
C LEU A 135 -17.91 -11.14 -2.34
N VAL A 136 -16.90 -12.00 -2.49
CA VAL A 136 -17.14 -13.40 -2.92
C VAL A 136 -18.03 -14.13 -1.92
N LYS A 137 -17.86 -13.90 -0.62
CA LYS A 137 -18.70 -14.52 0.41
C LYS A 137 -20.13 -13.94 0.44
N LEU A 138 -20.28 -12.65 0.17
CA LEU A 138 -21.59 -11.98 0.12
C LEU A 138 -22.42 -12.41 -1.08
N PHE A 139 -21.79 -12.51 -2.26
CA PHE A 139 -22.48 -12.68 -3.54
C PHE A 139 -22.27 -14.05 -4.19
N GLY A 140 -21.34 -14.86 -3.66
CA GLY A 140 -21.09 -16.23 -4.11
C GLY A 140 -20.75 -16.34 -5.59
N GLY A 141 -21.41 -17.27 -6.27
CA GLY A 141 -21.20 -17.54 -7.69
C GLY A 141 -21.57 -16.37 -8.62
N SER A 142 -22.46 -15.46 -8.20
CA SER A 142 -22.86 -14.32 -9.03
C SER A 142 -21.69 -13.35 -9.25
N LEU A 143 -20.90 -13.07 -8.21
CA LEU A 143 -19.71 -12.23 -8.33
C LEU A 143 -18.64 -12.88 -9.21
N LYS A 144 -18.44 -14.20 -9.10
CA LYS A 144 -17.47 -14.91 -9.94
C LYS A 144 -17.83 -14.76 -11.43
N LYS A 145 -19.11 -14.89 -11.77
CA LYS A 145 -19.62 -14.67 -13.13
C LYS A 145 -19.46 -13.21 -13.58
N ALA A 146 -19.72 -12.26 -12.68
CA ALA A 146 -19.58 -10.83 -12.98
C ALA A 146 -18.12 -10.45 -13.25
N ARG A 147 -17.18 -10.89 -12.41
CA ARG A 147 -15.73 -10.66 -12.58
C ARG A 147 -15.18 -11.20 -13.90
N ALA A 148 -15.68 -12.35 -14.36
CA ALA A 148 -15.27 -12.92 -15.63
C ALA A 148 -15.69 -12.06 -16.84
N LYS A 149 -16.75 -11.26 -16.69
CA LYS A 149 -17.24 -10.34 -17.73
C LYS A 149 -16.70 -8.93 -17.59
N VAL A 150 -16.55 -8.48 -16.35
CA VAL A 150 -16.13 -7.13 -15.98
C VAL A 150 -15.01 -7.25 -14.94
N PRO A 151 -13.74 -7.33 -15.37
CA PRO A 151 -12.61 -7.29 -14.46
C PRO A 151 -12.65 -6.04 -13.58
N GLY A 152 -12.52 -6.22 -12.26
CA GLY A 152 -12.56 -5.12 -11.29
C GLY A 152 -13.95 -4.60 -10.92
N ILE A 153 -15.02 -5.33 -11.24
CA ILE A 153 -16.42 -5.01 -10.86
C ILE A 153 -16.61 -4.70 -9.36
N GLU A 154 -15.71 -5.18 -8.51
CA GLU A 154 -15.71 -4.92 -7.06
C GLU A 154 -15.70 -3.43 -6.72
N VAL A 155 -14.99 -2.62 -7.52
CA VAL A 155 -15.00 -1.16 -7.34
C VAL A 155 -16.41 -0.62 -7.55
N ASP A 156 -17.10 -1.07 -8.61
CA ASP A 156 -18.46 -0.62 -8.91
C ASP A 156 -19.45 -1.06 -7.84
N ILE A 157 -19.28 -2.27 -7.30
CA ILE A 157 -20.09 -2.77 -6.18
C ILE A 157 -19.87 -1.91 -4.93
N ILE A 158 -18.61 -1.58 -4.58
CA ILE A 158 -18.30 -0.72 -3.42
C ILE A 158 -18.89 0.69 -3.61
N VAL A 159 -18.74 1.29 -4.80
CA VAL A 159 -19.33 2.59 -5.13
C VAL A 159 -20.85 2.54 -5.03
N TRP A 160 -21.47 1.48 -5.54
CA TRP A 160 -22.92 1.29 -5.45
C TRP A 160 -23.37 1.15 -3.99
N MET A 161 -22.67 0.33 -3.19
CA MET A 161 -22.97 0.15 -1.77
C MET A 161 -22.86 1.46 -0.98
N MET A 162 -21.82 2.25 -1.26
CA MET A 162 -21.64 3.58 -0.66
C MET A 162 -22.81 4.52 -1.03
N LYS A 163 -23.19 4.59 -2.31
CA LYS A 163 -24.28 5.47 -2.77
C LYS A 163 -25.65 5.10 -2.19
N HIS A 164 -25.89 3.82 -1.92
CA HIS A 164 -27.19 3.31 -1.45
C HIS A 164 -27.20 2.95 0.05
N GLN A 165 -26.13 3.29 0.79
CA GLN A 165 -25.98 2.90 2.20
C GLN A 165 -27.20 3.32 3.04
N ASN A 166 -27.65 4.57 2.92
CA ASN A 166 -28.75 5.12 3.72
C ASN A 166 -30.07 4.38 3.47
N GLN A 167 -30.38 4.11 2.20
CA GLN A 167 -31.56 3.34 1.81
C GLN A 167 -31.54 1.95 2.44
N HIS A 168 -30.39 1.28 2.47
CA HIS A 168 -30.29 -0.06 3.03
C HIS A 168 -30.34 -0.09 4.56
N PHE A 169 -29.73 0.87 5.24
CA PHE A 169 -29.88 1.01 6.70
C PHE A 169 -31.35 1.24 7.07
N GLN A 170 -32.03 2.16 6.38
CA GLN A 170 -33.45 2.43 6.59
C GLN A 170 -34.32 1.19 6.32
N ARG A 171 -34.11 0.51 5.18
CA ARG A 171 -34.83 -0.72 4.82
C ARG A 171 -34.70 -1.81 5.88
N LEU A 172 -33.55 -1.90 6.55
CA LEU A 172 -33.27 -2.89 7.60
C LEU A 172 -33.69 -2.41 9.01
N GLY A 173 -34.21 -1.19 9.16
CA GLY A 173 -34.53 -0.61 10.47
C GLY A 173 -33.28 -0.37 11.35
N LEU A 174 -32.12 -0.16 10.72
CA LEU A 174 -30.85 0.04 11.40
C LEU A 174 -30.49 1.53 11.46
N GLN A 175 -29.79 1.93 12.52
CA GLN A 175 -29.23 3.28 12.62
C GLN A 175 -28.14 3.48 11.56
N ILE A 176 -28.19 4.64 10.89
CA ILE A 176 -27.18 5.04 9.91
C ILE A 176 -25.92 5.45 10.69
N PRO A 177 -24.77 4.80 10.46
CA PRO A 177 -23.53 5.21 11.09
C PRO A 177 -23.09 6.56 10.50
N VAL A 178 -22.76 7.50 11.38
CA VAL A 178 -22.24 8.82 11.00
C VAL A 178 -21.01 9.15 11.82
N LEU A 179 -20.12 9.95 11.26
CA LEU A 179 -18.86 10.35 11.88
C LEU A 179 -18.86 11.84 12.22
N GLY A 180 -18.53 12.15 13.48
CA GLY A 180 -18.33 13.51 13.96
C GLY A 180 -19.61 14.34 14.10
N PRO A 181 -19.48 15.61 14.52
CA PRO A 181 -20.63 16.50 14.77
C PRO A 181 -21.39 16.87 13.49
N ASP A 182 -20.73 16.80 12.33
CA ASP A 182 -21.32 17.14 11.03
C ASP A 182 -22.07 15.97 10.39
N ASN A 183 -22.23 14.85 11.10
CA ASN A 183 -22.90 13.63 10.64
C ASN A 183 -22.37 13.12 9.28
N LEU A 184 -21.05 13.03 9.14
CA LEU A 184 -20.42 12.59 7.88
C LEU A 184 -20.82 11.14 7.56
N PRO A 185 -21.27 10.83 6.33
CA PRO A 185 -21.60 9.46 5.93
C PRO A 185 -20.34 8.61 5.73
N MET A 186 -20.51 7.30 5.58
CA MET A 186 -19.39 6.43 5.20
C MET A 186 -18.91 6.76 3.79
N GLU A 187 -17.59 6.85 3.64
CA GLU A 187 -16.93 7.04 2.35
C GLU A 187 -16.54 5.69 1.72
N LEU A 188 -15.92 5.70 0.54
CA LEU A 188 -15.58 4.45 -0.16
C LEU A 188 -14.64 3.54 0.64
N ALA A 189 -13.67 4.12 1.33
CA ALA A 189 -12.73 3.37 2.17
C ALA A 189 -13.44 2.69 3.35
N ASP A 190 -14.45 3.32 3.94
CA ASP A 190 -15.22 2.74 5.03
C ASP A 190 -16.02 1.53 4.56
N VAL A 191 -16.64 1.62 3.38
CA VAL A 191 -17.36 0.50 2.76
C VAL A 191 -16.41 -0.65 2.39
N GLU A 192 -15.25 -0.35 1.81
CA GLU A 192 -14.21 -1.36 1.53
C GLU A 192 -13.75 -2.07 2.81
N HIS A 193 -13.46 -1.30 3.86
CA HIS A 193 -13.05 -1.84 5.16
C HIS A 193 -14.16 -2.67 5.79
N ALA A 194 -15.42 -2.23 5.74
CA ALA A 194 -16.56 -2.99 6.25
C ALA A 194 -16.68 -4.36 5.57
N ILE A 195 -16.51 -4.42 4.25
CA ILE A 195 -16.53 -5.68 3.49
C ILE A 195 -15.32 -6.56 3.84
N CYS A 196 -14.15 -5.95 4.07
CA CYS A 196 -12.97 -6.66 4.58
C CYS A 196 -13.22 -7.29 5.96
N GLU A 197 -13.96 -6.60 6.85
CA GLU A 197 -14.38 -7.16 8.14
C GLU A 197 -15.43 -8.26 7.98
N VAL A 198 -16.34 -8.17 7.01
CA VAL A 198 -17.26 -9.26 6.66
C VAL A 198 -16.48 -10.54 6.34
N ASP A 199 -15.41 -10.45 5.54
CA ASP A 199 -14.58 -11.62 5.26
C ASP A 199 -13.99 -12.25 6.53
N LYS A 200 -13.43 -11.42 7.42
CA LYS A 200 -12.83 -11.88 8.69
C LYS A 200 -13.87 -12.49 9.64
N TYR A 201 -15.04 -11.88 9.73
CA TYR A 201 -16.15 -12.37 10.53
C TYR A 201 -16.64 -13.72 10.01
N LEU A 202 -16.91 -13.82 8.71
CA LEU A 202 -17.42 -15.05 8.10
C LEU A 202 -16.40 -16.21 8.11
N ARG A 203 -15.08 -15.95 8.17
CA ARG A 203 -14.09 -17.02 8.42
C ARG A 203 -14.36 -17.75 9.74
N MET A 204 -14.84 -17.03 10.75
CA MET A 204 -15.10 -17.57 12.08
C MET A 204 -16.52 -18.10 12.22
N SER A 205 -17.52 -17.32 11.79
CA SER A 205 -18.92 -17.68 11.97
C SER A 205 -19.45 -18.67 10.92
N HIS A 206 -18.89 -18.67 9.71
CA HIS A 206 -19.34 -19.49 8.59
C HIS A 206 -18.14 -20.07 7.79
N PRO A 207 -17.31 -20.92 8.40
CA PRO A 207 -16.04 -21.41 7.80
C PRO A 207 -16.23 -22.25 6.51
N SER A 208 -17.45 -22.73 6.25
CA SER A 208 -17.82 -23.42 5.01
C SER A 208 -17.92 -22.46 3.81
N LEU A 209 -18.20 -21.17 4.03
CA LEU A 209 -18.25 -20.15 2.97
C LEU A 209 -16.83 -19.79 2.52
N LYS A 210 -16.48 -20.21 1.31
CA LYS A 210 -15.17 -19.95 0.71
C LYS A 210 -15.11 -18.59 0.02
N GLY A 211 -14.03 -17.86 0.29
CA GLY A 211 -13.71 -16.58 -0.35
C GLY A 211 -12.78 -16.78 -1.55
N LEU A 212 -12.08 -15.72 -1.96
CA LEU A 212 -11.19 -15.79 -3.13
C LEU A 212 -9.87 -16.51 -2.86
N HIS A 213 -9.39 -16.49 -1.61
CA HIS A 213 -8.05 -16.96 -1.25
C HIS A 213 -8.05 -18.10 -0.22
N ASP A 214 -9.18 -18.78 -0.04
CA ASP A 214 -9.38 -19.90 0.89
C ASP A 214 -8.71 -19.75 2.26
N ARG A 215 -8.62 -18.51 2.75
CA ARG A 215 -8.06 -18.23 4.07
C ARG A 215 -9.06 -18.71 5.11
N THR A 216 -8.70 -19.80 5.78
CA THR A 216 -9.52 -20.44 6.83
C THR A 216 -9.24 -19.90 8.23
N HIS A 217 -8.15 -19.17 8.44
CA HIS A 217 -7.74 -18.69 9.77
C HIS A 217 -7.38 -17.20 9.78
N ASN A 218 -7.68 -16.55 10.90
CA ASN A 218 -7.17 -15.22 11.21
C ASN A 218 -5.76 -15.35 11.82
N LYS A 219 -4.80 -14.57 11.32
CA LYS A 219 -3.36 -14.64 11.72
C LYS A 219 -3.06 -14.19 13.17
N ARG A 220 -4.05 -13.98 14.05
CA ARG A 220 -3.81 -13.52 15.44
C ARG A 220 -4.56 -14.37 16.47
N GLY A 221 -3.84 -14.68 17.56
CA GLY A 221 -4.39 -15.24 18.80
C GLY A 221 -5.10 -14.18 19.66
N SER A 222 -5.38 -14.54 20.92
CA SER A 222 -6.20 -13.76 21.87
C SER A 222 -5.84 -12.27 21.89
N PHE A 223 -6.78 -11.41 21.47
CA PHE A 223 -6.67 -9.97 21.66
C PHE A 223 -6.95 -9.66 23.14
N LYS A 224 -5.95 -9.09 23.83
CA LYS A 224 -6.19 -8.45 25.13
C LYS A 224 -6.31 -6.95 24.87
N PRO A 225 -7.45 -6.33 25.19
CA PRO A 225 -7.59 -4.89 25.11
C PRO A 225 -6.49 -4.21 25.93
N SER A 226 -5.85 -3.20 25.34
CA SER A 226 -5.10 -2.23 26.15
C SER A 226 -6.09 -1.51 27.06
N SER A 227 -5.77 -1.34 28.35
CA SER A 227 -6.59 -0.58 29.30
C SER A 227 -6.73 0.91 28.93
N VAL A 228 -5.92 1.40 27.98
CA VAL A 228 -6.01 2.73 27.43
C VAL A 228 -7.10 2.75 26.35
N CYS A 229 -8.34 3.01 26.77
CA CYS A 229 -9.40 3.43 25.86
C CYS A 229 -9.00 4.77 25.22
N PRO A 230 -9.24 4.98 23.92
CA PRO A 230 -8.48 5.91 23.11
C PRO A 230 -8.69 7.38 23.50
N ALA A 231 -7.78 8.23 23.02
CA ALA A 231 -8.03 9.67 22.91
C ALA A 231 -9.36 9.92 22.18
N LYS A 232 -10.07 11.01 22.52
CA LYS A 232 -11.26 11.44 21.77
C LYS A 232 -10.92 11.41 20.27
N PRO A 233 -11.71 10.72 19.42
CA PRO A 233 -11.43 10.64 17.99
C PRO A 233 -11.34 12.06 17.44
N THR A 234 -10.21 12.38 16.84
CA THR A 234 -9.92 13.69 16.28
C THR A 234 -9.99 13.56 14.77
N LEU A 235 -10.86 14.36 14.14
CA LEU A 235 -10.92 14.39 12.69
C LEU A 235 -9.64 15.04 12.13
N PRO A 236 -9.08 14.49 11.06
CA PRO A 236 -7.94 15.09 10.36
C PRO A 236 -8.30 16.51 9.91
N LYS A 237 -7.43 17.49 10.22
CA LYS A 237 -7.64 18.89 9.83
C LYS A 237 -7.82 19.04 8.31
N ALA A 238 -7.10 18.23 7.53
CA ALA A 238 -7.20 18.22 6.08
C ALA A 238 -8.62 17.93 5.54
N TRP A 239 -9.46 17.25 6.32
CA TRP A 239 -10.81 16.87 5.89
C TRP A 239 -11.78 18.05 5.79
N SER A 240 -11.51 19.17 6.47
CA SER A 240 -12.32 20.38 6.36
C SER A 240 -12.01 21.20 5.09
N HIS A 241 -10.97 20.84 4.33
CA HIS A 241 -10.58 21.60 3.15
C HIS A 241 -11.70 21.59 2.08
N PRO A 242 -12.12 22.76 1.55
CA PRO A 242 -13.26 22.85 0.62
C PRO A 242 -13.12 21.98 -0.64
N ALA A 243 -11.90 21.80 -1.14
CA ALA A 243 -11.65 20.97 -2.32
C ALA A 243 -12.10 19.51 -2.16
N ARG A 244 -12.13 18.97 -0.93
CA ARG A 244 -12.58 17.59 -0.65
C ARG A 244 -14.08 17.39 -0.81
N LYS A 245 -14.85 18.48 -0.91
CA LYS A 245 -16.29 18.43 -1.23
C LYS A 245 -16.56 18.18 -2.72
N VAL A 246 -15.54 18.37 -3.56
CA VAL A 246 -15.63 18.15 -5.01
C VAL A 246 -15.24 16.72 -5.30
N VAL A 247 -16.18 15.94 -5.84
CA VAL A 247 -15.94 14.55 -6.22
C VAL A 247 -15.33 14.50 -7.62
N ARG A 248 -14.17 13.85 -7.75
CA ARG A 248 -13.37 13.69 -8.96
C ARG A 248 -13.10 12.22 -9.22
N VAL A 249 -14.07 11.55 -9.85
CA VAL A 249 -13.94 10.14 -10.23
C VAL A 249 -13.41 10.06 -11.66
N ARG A 250 -12.27 9.39 -11.83
CA ARG A 250 -11.74 9.08 -13.15
C ARG A 250 -12.58 7.97 -13.79
N ALA A 251 -12.99 8.14 -15.04
CA ALA A 251 -13.78 7.13 -15.76
C ALA A 251 -12.98 5.85 -15.99
N GLU A 252 -11.69 5.99 -16.28
CA GLU A 252 -10.79 4.87 -16.55
C GLU A 252 -10.16 4.32 -15.28
N ARG A 253 -10.02 2.99 -15.24
CA ARG A 253 -9.33 2.29 -14.15
C ARG A 253 -7.84 2.63 -14.13
N PRO A 254 -7.19 2.60 -12.94
CA PRO A 254 -5.75 2.71 -12.83
C PRO A 254 -5.01 1.70 -13.72
N GLN A 255 -4.05 2.19 -14.50
CA GLN A 255 -3.08 1.43 -15.26
C GLN A 255 -1.72 1.57 -14.56
N ILE A 256 -1.35 0.55 -13.79
CA ILE A 256 -0.10 0.58 -13.01
C ILE A 256 1.03 0.08 -13.91
N ASN A 257 1.74 1.01 -14.53
CA ASN A 257 3.01 0.72 -15.21
C ASN A 257 4.12 0.64 -14.17
N LYS A 258 4.65 -0.56 -13.91
CA LYS A 258 5.74 -0.73 -12.94
C LYS A 258 6.97 0.01 -13.41
N ARG A 259 7.47 0.94 -12.58
CA ARG A 259 8.62 1.79 -12.91
C ARG A 259 9.94 1.02 -12.84
N TYR A 260 10.03 -0.03 -12.03
CA TYR A 260 11.26 -0.82 -11.89
C TYR A 260 11.06 -2.21 -12.49
N THR A 261 10.80 -2.25 -13.80
CA THR A 261 10.77 -3.48 -14.59
C THR A 261 12.17 -3.75 -15.12
N VAL A 262 12.63 -4.99 -15.03
CA VAL A 262 13.91 -5.42 -15.63
C VAL A 262 13.77 -5.32 -17.15
N SER A 263 14.48 -4.38 -17.76
CA SER A 263 14.59 -4.28 -19.23
C SER A 263 15.42 -5.46 -19.73
N TYR A 264 16.67 -5.53 -19.28
CA TYR A 264 17.56 -6.66 -19.56
C TYR A 264 18.61 -6.80 -18.45
N ILE A 265 19.27 -7.97 -18.45
CA ILE A 265 20.40 -8.25 -17.59
C ILE A 265 21.66 -8.13 -18.46
N GLY A 266 22.57 -7.26 -18.05
CA GLY A 266 23.79 -6.99 -18.83
C GLY A 266 25.00 -7.80 -18.38
N ASP A 267 25.05 -8.22 -17.11
CA ASP A 267 26.21 -8.92 -16.56
C ASP A 267 25.86 -9.74 -15.31
N VAL A 268 26.76 -10.62 -14.89
CA VAL A 268 26.66 -11.41 -13.66
C VAL A 268 28.03 -11.60 -13.01
N VAL A 269 28.11 -11.34 -11.70
CA VAL A 269 29.32 -11.50 -10.90
C VAL A 269 29.04 -12.28 -9.63
N LYS A 270 30.10 -12.85 -9.03
CA LYS A 270 30.06 -13.35 -7.66
C LYS A 270 30.74 -12.33 -6.76
N ASP A 271 30.06 -11.93 -5.69
CA ASP A 271 30.65 -11.07 -4.68
C ASP A 271 31.72 -11.82 -3.86
N LYS A 272 32.43 -11.09 -3.00
CA LYS A 272 33.46 -11.64 -2.10
C LYS A 272 32.97 -12.73 -1.14
N ASN A 273 31.66 -12.86 -0.96
CA ASN A 273 31.02 -13.87 -0.11
C ASN A 273 30.44 -15.04 -0.94
N GLY A 274 30.68 -15.06 -2.26
CA GLY A 274 30.17 -16.08 -3.18
C GLY A 274 28.72 -15.87 -3.62
N LYS A 275 28.08 -14.74 -3.27
CA LYS A 275 26.71 -14.43 -3.68
C LYS A 275 26.69 -13.97 -5.14
N VAL A 276 25.79 -14.54 -5.94
CA VAL A 276 25.61 -14.15 -7.34
C VAL A 276 24.80 -12.85 -7.40
N LEU A 277 25.33 -11.86 -8.12
CA LEU A 277 24.70 -10.58 -8.42
C LEU A 277 24.58 -10.41 -9.93
N TYR A 278 23.44 -9.95 -10.41
CA TYR A 278 23.18 -9.62 -11.80
C TYR A 278 23.15 -8.11 -11.99
N LYS A 279 23.78 -7.59 -13.04
CA LYS A 279 23.68 -6.16 -13.41
C LYS A 279 22.39 -5.94 -14.18
N VAL A 280 21.42 -5.32 -13.53
CA VAL A 280 20.06 -5.11 -14.01
C VAL A 280 19.93 -3.72 -14.60
N PHE A 281 19.43 -3.68 -15.83
CA PHE A 281 19.06 -2.46 -16.53
C PHE A 281 17.53 -2.34 -16.48
N TRP A 282 17.04 -1.15 -16.14
CA TRP A 282 15.64 -0.93 -15.82
C TRP A 282 14.91 -0.28 -17.00
N GLU A 283 13.67 -0.70 -17.28
CA GLU A 283 12.85 -0.09 -18.33
C GLU A 283 12.61 1.39 -18.03
N ASN A 284 12.83 2.26 -19.03
CA ASN A 284 12.73 3.72 -18.94
C ASN A 284 13.82 4.40 -18.08
N TYR A 285 14.90 3.70 -17.75
CA TYR A 285 16.09 4.28 -17.12
C TYR A 285 17.28 4.21 -18.06
N ARG A 286 18.24 5.12 -17.84
CA ARG A 286 19.49 5.13 -18.60
C ARG A 286 20.42 4.03 -18.10
N ASP A 287 21.29 3.54 -18.98
CA ASP A 287 22.25 2.47 -18.70
C ASP A 287 23.21 2.77 -17.53
N ASP A 288 23.53 4.04 -17.29
CA ASP A 288 24.36 4.49 -16.16
C ASP A 288 23.66 4.36 -14.81
N GLN A 289 22.36 4.06 -14.81
CA GLN A 289 21.53 3.86 -13.62
C GLN A 289 21.27 2.36 -13.34
N ALA A 290 21.93 1.46 -14.07
CA ALA A 290 21.88 0.03 -13.80
C ALA A 290 22.39 -0.31 -12.39
N THR A 291 21.75 -1.26 -11.73
CA THR A 291 22.09 -1.69 -10.37
C THR A 291 22.48 -3.17 -10.33
N TRP A 292 23.21 -3.59 -9.30
CA TRP A 292 23.59 -4.99 -9.10
C TRP A 292 22.60 -5.65 -8.13
N GLU A 293 21.76 -6.54 -8.65
CA GLU A 293 20.67 -7.19 -7.92
C GLU A 293 21.03 -8.64 -7.56
N PRO A 294 20.71 -9.11 -6.35
CA PRO A 294 20.96 -10.50 -5.97
C PRO A 294 20.17 -11.52 -6.79
N GLU A 295 20.80 -12.64 -7.14
CA GLU A 295 20.17 -13.74 -7.89
C GLU A 295 18.86 -14.22 -7.29
N GLU A 296 18.82 -14.47 -5.98
CA GLU A 296 17.63 -14.96 -5.29
C GLU A 296 16.43 -14.01 -5.40
N GLU A 297 16.69 -12.70 -5.40
CA GLU A 297 15.66 -11.67 -5.47
C GLU A 297 15.22 -11.48 -6.92
N LEU A 298 16.18 -11.45 -7.85
CA LEU A 298 15.90 -11.30 -9.27
C LEU A 298 15.16 -12.50 -9.88
N LYS A 299 15.49 -13.73 -9.45
CA LYS A 299 14.75 -14.95 -9.87
C LYS A 299 13.31 -14.96 -9.37
N LYS A 300 13.02 -14.27 -8.26
CA LYS A 300 11.65 -14.16 -7.75
C LYS A 300 10.86 -13.08 -8.47
N ASP A 301 11.48 -11.94 -8.72
CA ASP A 301 10.81 -10.75 -9.25
C ASP A 301 10.77 -10.75 -10.79
N ALA A 302 11.75 -11.35 -11.45
CA ALA A 302 11.85 -11.44 -12.92
C ALA A 302 12.45 -12.79 -13.40
N PRO A 303 11.86 -13.95 -13.05
CA PRO A 303 12.41 -15.28 -13.37
C PRO A 303 12.72 -15.47 -14.86
N LEU A 304 11.79 -15.09 -15.74
CA LEU A 304 11.93 -15.24 -17.19
C LEU A 304 13.10 -14.43 -17.75
N LYS A 305 13.36 -13.23 -17.22
CA LYS A 305 14.51 -12.39 -17.64
C LYS A 305 15.85 -13.01 -17.25
N VAL A 306 15.89 -13.68 -16.09
CA VAL A 306 17.07 -14.44 -15.66
C VAL A 306 17.29 -15.65 -16.55
N GLU A 307 16.23 -16.39 -16.87
CA GLU A 307 16.30 -17.54 -17.79
C GLU A 307 16.78 -17.13 -19.19
N GLU A 308 16.17 -16.10 -19.79
CA GLU A 308 16.57 -15.52 -21.09
C GLU A 308 18.06 -15.13 -21.10
N PHE A 309 18.53 -14.46 -20.04
CA PHE A 309 19.93 -14.06 -19.92
C PHE A 309 20.87 -15.28 -19.84
N LEU A 310 20.54 -16.27 -19.01
CA LEU A 310 21.37 -17.47 -18.85
C LEU A 310 21.40 -18.31 -20.13
N GLU A 311 20.29 -18.44 -20.84
CA GLU A 311 20.23 -19.10 -22.15
C GLU A 311 21.07 -18.37 -23.19
N SER A 312 20.98 -17.03 -23.24
CA SER A 312 21.79 -16.22 -24.15
C SER A 312 23.30 -16.38 -23.93
N ARG A 313 23.74 -16.67 -22.69
CA ARG A 313 25.13 -16.97 -22.38
C ARG A 313 25.55 -18.38 -22.76
N ARG A 314 24.65 -19.37 -22.66
CA ARG A 314 24.92 -20.75 -23.09
C ARG A 314 25.13 -20.86 -24.60
N HIS A 315 24.50 -19.99 -25.38
CA HIS A 315 24.67 -19.93 -26.83
C HIS A 315 25.88 -19.11 -27.30
N ARG A 316 26.58 -18.41 -26.39
CA ARG A 316 27.80 -17.62 -26.69
C ARG A 316 29.10 -18.34 -26.31
N HIS A 317 29.02 -19.57 -25.81
CA HIS A 317 30.13 -20.46 -25.52
C HIS A 317 30.02 -21.72 -26.38
#